data_AF-A0A961MG68-F1
#
_entry.id   AF-A0A961MG68-F1
#
_cell.length_a   1.000
_cell.length_b   1.000
_cell.length_c   1.000
_cell.angle_alpha   90.00
_cell.angle_beta   90.00
_cell.angle_gamma   90.00
#
_symmetry.space_group_name_H-M   'P 1'
#
loop_
_entity.id
_entity.type
_entity.pdbx_description
1 polymer ?
#
loop_
_entity_poly.entity_id
_entity_poly.type
_entity_poly.pdbx_seq_one_letter_code
_entity_poly.pdbx_strand_id
1 'polypeptide(L)' 'FRTNRHNVTYLRAANIEALAKEVSSDTCHGCHGGRQWYRTAYPYPRHAWPGMDPEPPEWAAGRPTQSDEAYRLPTAVGQ' A
#
# COMPACT_ATOMS: atom_id res chain seq x y z
N PHE A 1 -16.47 -5.80 0.81
CA PHE A 1 -15.71 -5.05 1.84
C PHE A 1 -15.56 -5.95 3.06
N ARG A 2 -14.35 -6.15 3.63
CA ARG A 2 -14.22 -6.87 4.91
C ARG A 2 -14.78 -5.97 6.01
N THR A 3 -15.74 -6.46 6.79
CA THR A 3 -16.44 -5.71 7.84
C THR A 3 -15.70 -5.69 9.18
N ASN A 4 -14.65 -6.50 9.33
CA ASN A 4 -13.80 -6.56 10.52
C ASN A 4 -12.34 -6.70 10.06
N ARG A 5 -11.57 -5.61 10.12
CA ARG A 5 -10.17 -5.53 9.67
C ARG A 5 -9.20 -5.70 10.83
N HIS A 6 -9.57 -5.28 12.03
CA HIS A 6 -8.72 -5.24 13.22
C HIS A 6 -9.23 -6.16 14.33
N ASN A 7 -9.23 -7.47 14.08
CA ASN A 7 -9.56 -8.49 15.08
C ASN A 7 -8.32 -8.87 15.91
N VAL A 8 -7.90 -7.95 16.78
CA VAL A 8 -6.68 -8.09 17.61
C VAL A 8 -7.06 -8.25 19.09
N THR A 9 -6.28 -9.02 19.84
CA THR A 9 -6.57 -9.38 21.23
C THR A 9 -5.89 -8.48 22.26
N TYR A 10 -4.87 -7.73 21.86
CA TYR A 10 -4.00 -6.94 22.74
C TYR A 10 -4.14 -5.42 22.53
N LEU A 11 -4.95 -4.97 21.58
CA LEU A 11 -5.29 -3.56 21.34
C LEU A 11 -6.81 -3.39 21.34
N ARG A 12 -7.29 -2.14 21.42
CA ARG A 12 -8.73 -1.82 21.38
C ARG A 12 -9.29 -1.91 19.96
N ALA A 13 -9.60 -3.14 19.51
CA ALA A 13 -10.15 -3.45 18.18
C ALA A 13 -11.30 -2.52 17.75
N ALA A 14 -12.31 -2.33 18.62
CA ALA A 14 -13.47 -1.50 18.31
C ALA A 14 -13.10 -0.02 18.03
N ASN A 15 -12.16 0.54 18.79
CA ASN A 15 -11.71 1.92 18.59
C ASN A 15 -10.93 2.06 17.29
N ILE A 16 -10.12 1.06 16.93
CA ILE A 16 -9.36 1.06 15.68
C ILE A 16 -10.33 1.02 14.48
N GLU A 17 -11.38 0.19 14.54
CA GLU A 17 -12.41 0.16 13.49
C GLU A 17 -13.21 1.46 13.39
N ALA A 18 -13.49 2.14 14.50
CA ALA A 18 -14.14 3.45 14.48
C ALA A 18 -13.25 4.51 13.81
N LEU A 19 -11.98 4.61 14.22
CA LEU A 19 -11.02 5.53 13.62
C LEU A 19 -10.78 5.25 12.14
N ALA A 20 -10.73 3.98 11.73
CA ALA A 20 -10.58 3.57 10.33
C ALA A 20 -11.78 3.93 9.44
N LYS A 21 -12.95 4.26 10.01
CA LYS A 21 -14.13 4.71 9.26
C LYS A 21 -14.18 6.22 9.06
N GLU A 22 -13.64 6.98 10.02
CA GLU A 22 -13.82 8.44 10.09
C GLU A 22 -12.61 9.24 9.59
N VAL A 23 -11.41 8.65 9.58
CA VAL A 23 -10.17 9.41 9.45
C VAL A 23 -9.40 9.04 8.18
N SER A 24 -8.73 10.05 7.60
CA SER A 24 -7.73 9.97 6.54
C SER A 24 -6.87 8.69 6.59
N SER A 25 -6.35 8.27 5.43
CA SER A 25 -5.40 7.14 5.33
C SER A 25 -4.18 7.25 6.23
N ASP A 26 -3.88 8.44 6.76
CA ASP A 26 -2.80 8.69 7.72
C ASP A 26 -2.96 7.88 9.02
N THR A 27 -4.20 7.66 9.48
CA THR A 27 -4.47 6.82 10.66
C THR A 27 -4.05 5.37 10.44
N CYS A 28 -4.18 4.87 9.20
CA CYS A 28 -3.66 3.55 8.85
C CYS A 28 -2.12 3.54 8.83
N HIS A 29 -1.50 4.64 8.37
CA HIS A 29 -0.04 4.75 8.31
C HIS A 29 0.60 4.67 9.70
N GLY A 30 0.04 5.33 10.71
CA GLY A 30 0.57 5.31 12.08
C GLY A 30 0.73 3.90 12.69
N CYS A 31 -0.20 2.98 12.38
CA CYS A 31 -0.15 1.60 12.89
C CYS A 31 0.53 0.61 11.93
N HIS A 32 0.44 0.81 10.61
CA HIS A 32 0.94 -0.14 9.61
C HIS A 32 2.26 0.26 8.96
N GLY A 33 2.75 1.47 9.21
CA GLY A 33 4.04 1.97 8.72
C GLY A 33 4.16 1.96 7.20
N GLY A 34 3.07 2.18 6.47
CA GLY A 34 3.07 2.19 5.00
C GLY A 34 3.34 0.81 4.35
N ARG A 35 3.10 -0.30 5.04
CA ARG A 35 3.21 -1.64 4.42
C ARG A 35 2.14 -1.81 3.34
N GLN A 36 2.60 -2.19 2.15
CA GLN A 36 1.82 -2.39 0.90
C GLN A 36 0.50 -3.14 1.04
N TRP A 37 0.42 -4.06 2.01
CA TRP A 37 -0.69 -4.99 2.15
C TRP A 37 -1.87 -4.41 2.94
N TYR A 38 -1.65 -3.31 3.66
CA TYR A 38 -2.74 -2.50 4.20
C TYR A 38 -3.16 -1.52 3.12
N ARG A 39 -4.47 -1.43 2.88
CA ARG A 39 -5.12 -0.68 1.81
C ARG A 39 -4.89 0.84 1.95
N THR A 40 -3.66 1.30 1.85
CA THR A 40 -3.36 2.69 1.61
C THR A 40 -3.85 3.00 0.19
N ALA A 41 -4.67 4.05 0.03
CA ALA A 41 -5.00 4.57 -1.29
C ALA A 41 -3.76 5.12 -2.03
N TYR A 42 -2.61 5.14 -1.35
CA TYR A 42 -1.33 5.49 -1.91
C TYR A 42 -1.04 4.64 -3.16
N PRO A 43 -0.84 5.27 -4.33
CA PRO A 43 -0.62 4.59 -5.59
C PRO A 43 0.81 4.08 -5.66
N TYR A 44 1.11 3.04 -4.87
CA TYR A 44 2.44 2.45 -4.90
C TYR A 44 2.83 2.01 -6.32
N PRO A 45 4.09 2.22 -6.71
CA PRO A 45 4.57 1.82 -8.01
C PRO A 45 4.43 0.32 -8.23
N ARG A 46 3.93 -0.06 -9.41
CA ARG A 46 3.85 -1.46 -9.84
C ARG A 46 5.02 -1.76 -10.79
N HIS A 47 6.13 -2.20 -10.21
CA HIS A 47 7.30 -2.65 -10.95
C HIS A 47 7.00 -3.94 -11.71
N ALA A 48 7.41 -4.00 -12.98
CA ALA A 48 7.27 -5.21 -13.78
C ALA A 48 8.17 -6.33 -13.26
N TRP A 49 7.68 -7.57 -13.25
CA TRP A 49 8.48 -8.76 -12.98
C TRP A 49 8.51 -9.70 -14.20
N PRO A 50 9.52 -10.58 -14.33
CA PRO A 50 9.59 -11.51 -15.46
C PRO A 50 8.32 -12.38 -15.56
N GLY A 51 7.72 -12.43 -16.74
CA GLY A 51 6.48 -13.17 -16.98
C GLY A 51 5.21 -12.52 -16.44
N MET A 52 5.28 -11.26 -15.99
CA MET A 52 4.11 -10.47 -15.63
C MET A 52 3.23 -10.19 -16.86
N ASP A 53 1.92 -10.26 -16.68
CA ASP A 53 0.94 -9.84 -17.69
C ASP A 53 1.14 -8.35 -18.04
N PRO A 54 1.31 -7.99 -19.33
CA PRO A 54 1.46 -6.60 -19.74
C PRO A 54 0.21 -5.76 -19.48
N GLU A 55 -0.98 -6.37 -19.39
CA GLU A 55 -2.22 -5.64 -19.15
C GLU A 55 -2.39 -5.30 -17.66
N PRO A 56 -2.49 -4.01 -17.28
CA PRO A 56 -2.72 -3.63 -15.90
C PRO A 56 -4.17 -3.97 -15.50
N PRO A 57 -4.43 -4.84 -14.50
CA PRO A 57 -5.73 -4.97 -13.88
C PRO A 57 -6.29 -3.63 -13.38
N GLU A 58 -7.61 -3.54 -13.37
CA GLU A 58 -8.39 -2.35 -12.99
C GLU A 58 -7.94 -1.70 -11.67
N TRP A 59 -7.66 -2.50 -10.63
CA TRP A 59 -7.21 -1.97 -9.32
C TRP A 59 -5.86 -1.24 -9.37
N ALA A 60 -5.09 -1.43 -10.45
CA ALA A 60 -3.80 -0.84 -10.69
C ALA A 60 -3.84 0.29 -11.75
N ALA A 61 -5.01 0.67 -12.26
CA ALA A 61 -5.15 1.75 -13.22
C ALA A 61 -4.52 3.06 -12.69
N GLY A 62 -3.69 3.71 -13.51
CA GLY A 62 -3.05 4.98 -13.18
C GLY A 62 -1.92 4.92 -12.13
N ARG A 63 -1.54 3.72 -11.65
CA ARG A 63 -0.40 3.59 -10.72
C ARG A 63 0.93 3.81 -11.45
N PRO A 64 1.93 4.47 -10.81
CA PRO A 64 3.28 4.59 -11.36
C PRO A 64 3.89 3.22 -11.65
N THR A 65 4.78 3.13 -12.63
CA THR A 65 5.54 1.91 -12.93
C THR A 65 6.95 1.92 -12.35
N GLN A 66 7.36 3.05 -11.76
CA GLN A 66 8.65 3.24 -11.10
C GLN A 66 8.48 4.03 -9.80
N SER A 67 9.44 3.84 -8.88
CA SER A 67 9.55 4.66 -7.68
C SER A 67 9.88 6.11 -8.01
N ASP A 68 9.52 7.01 -7.11
CA ASP A 68 9.91 8.42 -7.21
C ASP A 68 11.42 8.55 -7.36
N GLU A 69 11.87 9.58 -8.08
CA GLU A 69 13.29 9.72 -8.45
C GLU A 69 14.21 9.77 -7.23
N ALA A 70 13.79 10.48 -6.19
CA ALA A 70 14.52 10.58 -4.92
C ALA A 70 14.71 9.23 -4.18
N TYR A 71 13.94 8.20 -4.54
CA TYR A 71 13.98 6.88 -3.92
C TYR A 71 14.42 5.76 -4.88
N ARG A 72 14.75 6.08 -6.13
CA ARG A 72 15.27 5.08 -7.07
C ARG A 72 16.69 4.70 -6.67
N LEU A 73 16.98 3.40 -6.72
CA LEU A 73 18.36 2.93 -6.60
C LEU A 73 19.18 3.56 -7.73
N PRO A 74 20.45 3.92 -7.48
CA PRO A 74 21.35 4.31 -8.55
C PRO A 74 21.35 3.23 -9.62
N THR A 75 21.27 3.63 -10.89
CA THR A 75 21.40 2.68 -12.00
C THR A 75 22.69 1.92 -11.79
N ALA A 76 22.60 0.59 -11.63
CA ALA A 76 23.78 -0.24 -11.53
C ALA A 76 24.60 -0.02 -12.80
N VAL A 77 25.73 0.68 -12.67
CA VAL A 77 26.75 0.72 -13.71
C VAL A 77 27.24 -0.72 -13.80
N GLY A 78 26.95 -1.38 -14.93
CA GLY A 78 27.16 -2.81 -15.12
C GLY A 78 28.54 -3.26 -14.65
N GLN A 79 28.55 -4.35 -13.86
CA GLN A 79 29.71 -5.22 -13.70
C GLN A 79 29.71 -6.24 -14.83
#